data_AF-A0A813K538-F1
#
_entry.id   AF-A0A813K538-F1
#
_cell.length_a   1.000
_cell.length_b   1.000
_cell.length_c   1.000
_cell.angle_alpha   90.00
_cell.angle_beta   90.00
_cell.angle_gamma   90.00
#
_symmetry.space_group_name_H-M   'P 1'
#
loop_
_entity.id
_entity.type
_entity.pdbx_description
1 polymer ?
#
loop_
_entity_poly.entity_id
_entity_poly.type
_entity_poly.pdbx_seq_one_letter_code
_entity_poly.pdbx_strand_id
1 'polypeptide(L)'
;MSSRSRSFFYSVLSSPPGEPEKPESRAGIDVNGPPLAFESAGFKGHFNFIHDIGNEPGSLASSSDHRRGLIVQIQGKFKEKATLGAENLTNLWIGGTLEGELKLGWIMKNVVELCAKFAKKKTGGRMHFDIGSKTQPSQVGFPLKTLFLVITTPEGETPPTLGDPELDKLKYVGPGMIDVDTTSTYTMIWNTPYMDLCNWELLKVPAVSPLPLESVMGDITKARVFVYDLGKAGGSHAHFEQGLLLDTYFRRGEEGEGWPVPVSADTGGEQTPLDALSDVGSEDACDQGSE
;
A
#
# COMPACT_ATOMS: atom_id res chain seq x y z
N MET A 1 -0.70 31.26 6.35
CA MET A 1 -0.04 29.95 6.50
C MET A 1 -0.07 29.30 5.14
N SER A 2 1.08 29.15 4.48
CA SER A 2 1.16 28.50 3.17
C SER A 2 0.76 27.03 3.33
N SER A 3 -0.16 26.55 2.50
CA SER A 3 -0.54 25.14 2.42
C SER A 3 0.71 24.31 2.13
N ARG A 4 1.13 23.49 3.10
CA ARG A 4 2.26 22.55 2.96
C ARG A 4 1.88 21.27 2.21
N SER A 5 0.71 21.21 1.59
CA SER A 5 0.31 20.03 0.81
C SER A 5 1.30 19.85 -0.34
N ARG A 6 2.01 18.73 -0.33
CA ARG A 6 2.85 18.29 -1.45
C ARG A 6 2.23 17.03 -2.00
N SER A 7 2.22 16.92 -3.32
CA SER A 7 1.81 15.70 -4.00
C SER A 7 2.66 14.53 -3.53
N PHE A 8 2.07 13.35 -3.46
CA PHE A 8 2.82 12.11 -3.35
C PHE A 8 2.45 11.17 -4.49
N PHE A 9 3.38 10.30 -4.80
CA PHE A 9 3.31 9.36 -5.90
C PHE A 9 3.51 7.98 -5.30
N TYR A 10 2.50 7.15 -5.40
CA TYR A 10 2.61 5.74 -5.08
C TYR A 10 2.64 4.96 -6.39
N SER A 11 3.48 3.94 -6.46
CA SER A 11 3.62 3.15 -7.68
C SER A 11 3.96 1.71 -7.35
N VAL A 12 3.56 0.81 -8.21
CA VAL A 12 3.92 -0.61 -8.16
C VAL A 12 4.87 -0.91 -9.30
N LEU A 13 5.82 -1.80 -9.05
CA LEU A 13 6.62 -2.35 -10.14
C LEU A 13 5.70 -3.15 -11.06
N SER A 14 5.69 -2.84 -12.36
CA SER A 14 4.98 -3.61 -13.38
C SER A 14 5.93 -4.30 -14.36
N SER A 15 7.21 -4.46 -13.99
CA SER A 15 8.19 -5.18 -14.82
C SER A 15 7.95 -6.69 -14.80
N PRO A 16 8.06 -7.37 -15.97
CA PRO A 16 8.13 -8.82 -16.02
C PRO A 16 9.29 -9.36 -15.17
N PRO A 17 9.16 -10.59 -14.63
CA PRO A 17 10.26 -11.22 -13.89
C PRO A 17 11.51 -11.36 -14.78
N GLY A 18 12.66 -10.87 -14.33
CA GLY A 18 13.96 -11.10 -14.98
C GLY A 18 14.52 -9.96 -15.81
N GLU A 19 13.80 -8.84 -15.98
CA GLU A 19 14.38 -7.63 -16.56
C GLU A 19 14.96 -6.69 -15.48
N PRO A 20 16.07 -5.99 -15.75
CA PRO A 20 16.59 -4.99 -14.84
C PRO A 20 15.54 -3.89 -14.62
N GLU A 21 15.28 -3.55 -13.34
CA GLU A 21 14.30 -2.54 -12.96
C GLU A 21 14.56 -1.22 -13.70
N LYS A 22 13.66 -0.86 -14.61
CA LYS A 22 13.66 0.48 -15.21
C LYS A 22 12.64 1.35 -14.48
N PRO A 23 12.98 2.57 -14.04
CA PRO A 23 12.03 3.47 -13.38
C PRO A 23 10.73 3.72 -14.16
N GLU A 24 10.80 3.64 -15.49
CA GLU A 24 9.67 3.76 -16.43
C GLU A 24 8.71 2.56 -16.48
N SER A 25 9.05 1.45 -15.82
CA SER A 25 8.21 0.26 -15.69
C SER A 25 7.27 0.29 -14.47
N ARG A 26 7.04 1.48 -13.91
CA ARG A 26 6.21 1.65 -12.71
C ARG A 26 4.87 2.26 -13.09
N ALA A 27 3.80 1.61 -12.67
CA ALA A 27 2.46 2.13 -12.82
C ALA A 27 2.10 2.97 -11.58
N GLY A 28 1.64 4.21 -11.81
CA GLY A 28 1.15 5.09 -10.76
C GLY A 28 -0.15 4.55 -10.17
N ILE A 29 -0.29 4.65 -8.84
CA ILE A 29 -1.49 4.25 -8.10
C ILE A 29 -2.23 5.51 -7.69
N ASP A 30 -3.48 5.58 -8.13
CA ASP A 30 -4.36 6.69 -7.80
C ASP A 30 -4.87 6.58 -6.37
N VAL A 31 -4.80 7.70 -5.66
CA VAL A 31 -5.36 7.80 -4.31
C VAL A 31 -6.87 7.83 -4.42
N ASN A 32 -7.55 6.92 -3.72
CA ASN A 32 -9.00 6.73 -3.80
C ASN A 32 -9.49 6.40 -5.23
N GLY A 33 -8.60 5.92 -6.11
CA GLY A 33 -8.94 5.44 -7.44
C GLY A 33 -9.40 3.98 -7.45
N PRO A 34 -9.69 3.42 -8.64
CA PRO A 34 -9.97 2.00 -8.78
C PRO A 34 -8.72 1.15 -8.45
N PRO A 35 -8.89 -0.11 -8.04
CA PRO A 35 -7.75 -1.02 -7.84
C PRO A 35 -6.91 -1.17 -9.10
N LEU A 36 -5.59 -1.00 -8.97
CA LEU A 36 -4.64 -1.12 -10.06
C LEU A 36 -4.12 -2.56 -10.16
N ALA A 37 -4.26 -3.18 -11.33
CA ALA A 37 -3.66 -4.47 -11.62
C ALA A 37 -2.12 -4.38 -11.68
N PHE A 38 -1.43 -5.36 -11.11
CA PHE A 38 0.03 -5.46 -11.17
C PHE A 38 0.51 -6.91 -11.14
N GLU A 39 1.74 -7.11 -11.59
CA GLU A 39 2.39 -8.41 -11.59
C GLU A 39 3.88 -8.23 -11.28
N SER A 40 4.37 -8.99 -10.30
CA SER A 40 5.78 -9.05 -9.88
C SER A 40 6.33 -10.46 -10.10
N ALA A 41 7.58 -10.71 -9.68
CA ALA A 41 8.17 -12.05 -9.73
C ALA A 41 7.39 -13.09 -8.91
N GLY A 42 6.95 -12.73 -7.69
CA GLY A 42 6.32 -13.67 -6.75
C GLY A 42 4.80 -13.53 -6.59
N PHE A 43 4.18 -12.51 -7.18
CA PHE A 43 2.77 -12.19 -6.94
C PHE A 43 2.09 -11.63 -8.20
N LYS A 44 0.80 -11.89 -8.35
CA LYS A 44 -0.05 -11.29 -9.39
C LYS A 44 -1.38 -10.88 -8.78
N GLY A 45 -1.82 -9.64 -8.98
CA GLY A 45 -3.01 -9.15 -8.32
C GLY A 45 -3.38 -7.72 -8.61
N HIS A 46 -4.07 -7.11 -7.67
CA HIS A 46 -4.54 -5.74 -7.66
C HIS A 46 -4.09 -5.05 -6.37
N PHE A 47 -3.80 -3.76 -6.49
CA PHE A 47 -3.42 -2.88 -5.40
C PHE A 47 -4.44 -1.75 -5.32
N ASN A 48 -5.00 -1.51 -4.14
CA ASN A 48 -5.89 -0.39 -3.89
C ASN A 48 -5.37 0.47 -2.74
N PHE A 49 -5.45 1.78 -2.92
CA PHE A 49 -4.89 2.75 -2.00
C PHE A 49 -5.94 3.80 -1.66
N ILE A 50 -6.37 3.81 -0.40
CA ILE A 50 -7.41 4.69 0.10
C ILE A 50 -6.81 5.60 1.16
N HIS A 51 -7.05 6.89 1.03
CA HIS A 51 -6.67 7.89 2.02
C HIS A 51 -7.91 8.70 2.39
N ASP A 52 -8.22 8.73 3.69
CA ASP A 52 -9.41 9.42 4.22
C ASP A 52 -9.08 10.14 5.55
N ILE A 53 -8.47 11.30 5.38
CA ILE A 53 -8.14 12.33 6.36
C ILE A 53 -8.86 13.66 6.02
N GLY A 54 -9.53 13.76 4.86
CA GLY A 54 -10.34 14.92 4.47
C GLY A 54 -9.54 16.06 3.83
N ASN A 55 -8.36 15.75 3.31
CA ASN A 55 -7.45 16.68 2.64
C ASN A 55 -6.98 16.17 1.26
N GLU A 56 -7.57 15.08 0.78
CA GLU A 56 -7.21 14.45 -0.49
C GLU A 56 -7.71 15.28 -1.68
N PRO A 57 -7.06 15.16 -2.85
CA PRO A 57 -7.58 15.73 -4.10
C PRO A 57 -9.00 15.24 -4.38
N GLY A 58 -9.94 16.15 -4.63
CA GLY A 58 -11.34 15.81 -4.89
C GLY A 58 -12.16 15.41 -3.66
N SER A 59 -11.58 15.48 -2.45
CA SER A 59 -12.32 15.25 -1.20
C SER A 59 -13.37 16.35 -1.01
N LEU A 60 -14.62 16.03 -1.33
CA LEU A 60 -15.76 16.75 -0.76
C LEU A 60 -15.74 16.38 0.72
N ALA A 61 -15.44 17.35 1.59
CA ALA A 61 -15.33 17.14 3.04
C ALA A 61 -16.37 16.13 3.54
N SER A 62 -15.93 14.89 3.76
CA SER A 62 -16.82 13.82 4.18
C SER A 62 -17.45 14.23 5.51
N SER A 63 -18.79 14.17 5.58
CA SER A 63 -19.55 14.42 6.80
C SER A 63 -19.42 13.27 7.83
N SER A 64 -18.56 12.28 7.57
CA SER A 64 -18.27 11.25 8.57
C SER A 64 -17.38 11.85 9.67
N ASP A 65 -17.87 11.85 10.91
CA ASP A 65 -17.09 12.26 12.10
C ASP A 65 -15.82 11.41 12.34
N HIS A 66 -15.62 10.35 11.54
CA HIS A 66 -14.56 9.37 11.70
C HIS A 66 -13.71 9.27 10.43
N ARG A 67 -12.63 10.06 10.38
CA ARG A 67 -11.55 9.92 9.39
C ARG A 67 -10.88 8.56 9.54
N ARG A 68 -10.80 7.80 8.44
CA ARG A 68 -10.29 6.42 8.44
C ARG A 68 -8.76 6.32 8.36
N GLY A 69 -8.08 7.37 7.93
CA GLY A 69 -6.62 7.35 7.76
C GLY A 69 -6.20 6.74 6.45
N LEU A 70 -5.07 6.04 6.48
CA LEU A 70 -4.53 5.33 5.33
C LEU A 70 -5.00 3.88 5.35
N ILE A 71 -5.54 3.40 4.23
CA ILE A 71 -5.88 2.00 4.02
C ILE A 71 -5.16 1.53 2.75
N VAL A 72 -4.40 0.46 2.90
CA VAL A 72 -3.75 -0.27 1.80
C VAL A 72 -4.43 -1.63 1.69
N GLN A 73 -4.91 -1.95 0.49
CA GLN A 73 -5.50 -3.25 0.20
C GLN A 73 -4.78 -3.89 -0.98
N ILE A 74 -4.42 -5.16 -0.83
CA ILE A 74 -3.70 -5.93 -1.86
C ILE A 74 -4.47 -7.23 -2.02
N GLN A 75 -4.86 -7.57 -3.25
CA GLN A 75 -5.54 -8.82 -3.54
C GLN A 75 -4.89 -9.56 -4.69
N GLY A 76 -4.62 -10.84 -4.54
CA GLY A 76 -4.05 -11.62 -5.64
C GLY A 76 -3.58 -13.00 -5.24
N LYS A 77 -2.80 -13.62 -6.13
CA LYS A 77 -2.25 -14.96 -5.93
C LYS A 77 -0.74 -14.91 -5.86
N PHE A 78 -0.17 -15.72 -4.98
CA PHE A 78 1.26 -15.99 -5.00
C PHE A 78 1.58 -16.94 -6.15
N LYS A 79 2.70 -16.69 -6.83
CA LYS A 79 3.18 -17.50 -7.95
C LYS A 79 3.93 -18.75 -7.48
N GLU A 80 4.37 -18.74 -6.23
CA GLU A 80 5.13 -19.81 -5.60
C GLU A 80 4.66 -19.99 -4.16
N LYS A 81 4.84 -21.21 -3.63
CA LYS A 81 4.65 -21.45 -2.19
C LYS A 81 5.69 -20.66 -1.41
N ALA A 82 5.29 -20.17 -0.24
CA ALA A 82 6.22 -19.56 0.70
C ALA A 82 7.00 -20.65 1.46
N THR A 83 8.23 -20.33 1.83
CA THR A 83 9.10 -21.20 2.60
C THR A 83 8.59 -21.32 4.02
N LEU A 84 8.64 -22.54 4.55
CA LEU A 84 8.33 -22.81 5.95
C LEU A 84 9.44 -22.24 6.85
N GLY A 85 9.05 -21.49 7.88
CA GLY A 85 9.99 -20.98 8.88
C GLY A 85 10.30 -21.98 9.98
N ALA A 86 11.42 -21.76 10.69
CA ALA A 86 11.79 -22.54 11.87
C ALA A 86 10.71 -22.48 12.99
N GLU A 87 9.89 -21.42 12.98
CA GLU A 87 8.80 -21.17 13.93
C GLU A 87 7.46 -20.96 13.22
N ASN A 88 7.01 -21.93 12.41
CA ASN A 88 5.65 -22.06 11.88
C ASN A 88 5.46 -21.69 10.38
N LEU A 89 4.24 -21.99 9.91
CA LEU A 89 3.91 -22.42 8.55
C LEU A 89 4.23 -21.48 7.37
N THR A 90 4.68 -20.24 7.56
CA THR A 90 5.32 -19.43 6.50
C THR A 90 6.24 -18.34 7.06
N ASN A 91 7.29 -18.01 6.31
CA ASN A 91 8.22 -16.90 6.56
C ASN A 91 7.83 -15.60 5.83
N LEU A 92 6.54 -15.27 5.74
CA LEU A 92 6.10 -14.05 5.07
C LEU A 92 6.25 -12.81 5.94
N TRP A 93 6.98 -11.84 5.41
CA TRP A 93 7.22 -10.54 6.03
C TRP A 93 6.78 -9.42 5.10
N ILE A 94 6.36 -8.32 5.71
CA ILE A 94 6.23 -7.03 5.06
C ILE A 94 7.23 -6.08 5.67
N GLY A 95 7.90 -5.31 4.82
CA GLY A 95 8.87 -4.33 5.26
C GLY A 95 8.84 -3.09 4.41
N GLY A 96 9.66 -2.14 4.83
CA GLY A 96 9.97 -0.98 4.01
C GLY A 96 11.41 -0.57 4.21
N THR A 97 11.96 0.07 3.19
CA THR A 97 13.28 0.68 3.23
C THR A 97 13.22 2.08 2.67
N LEU A 98 14.04 2.98 3.21
CA LEU A 98 14.20 4.32 2.69
C LEU A 98 15.43 4.37 1.78
N GLU A 99 15.41 5.19 0.73
CA GLU A 99 16.60 5.43 -0.09
C GLU A 99 17.59 6.32 0.67
N GLY A 100 18.33 5.72 1.61
CA GLY A 100 19.40 6.37 2.36
C GLY A 100 19.39 6.07 3.87
N GLU A 101 20.32 6.73 4.55
CA GLU A 101 20.45 6.71 6.00
C GLU A 101 19.56 7.81 6.63
N LEU A 102 18.86 7.46 7.70
CA LEU A 102 18.15 8.44 8.52
C LEU A 102 19.15 9.33 9.28
N LYS A 103 19.30 10.58 8.85
CA LYS A 103 20.19 11.57 9.49
C LYS A 103 19.53 12.19 10.72
N LEU A 104 19.38 11.41 11.78
CA LEU A 104 18.68 11.84 13.00
C LEU A 104 19.63 12.56 13.97
N GLY A 105 19.22 13.76 14.41
CA GLY A 105 19.82 14.38 15.61
C GLY A 105 19.52 13.56 16.87
N TRP A 106 20.30 13.76 17.94
CA TRP A 106 20.23 12.95 19.16
C TRP A 106 18.81 12.82 19.76
N ILE A 107 18.05 13.91 19.78
CA ILE A 107 16.68 13.92 20.30
C ILE A 107 15.77 13.04 19.43
N MET A 108 15.80 13.22 18.11
CA MET A 108 14.94 12.47 17.19
C MET A 108 15.30 10.99 17.16
N LYS A 109 16.59 10.66 17.27
CA LYS A 109 17.04 9.28 17.41
C LYS A 109 16.39 8.59 18.60
N ASN A 110 16.34 9.24 19.76
CA ASN A 110 15.67 8.68 20.95
C ASN A 110 14.15 8.50 20.73
N VAL A 111 13.49 9.44 20.03
CA VAL A 111 12.06 9.32 19.70
C VAL A 111 11.80 8.13 18.78
N VAL A 112 12.59 7.98 17.72
CA VAL A 112 12.49 6.87 16.77
C VAL A 112 12.77 5.53 17.48
N GLU A 113 13.79 5.45 18.31
CA GLU A 113 14.08 4.25 19.10
C GLU A 113 12.96 3.90 20.09
N LEU A 114 12.32 4.90 20.70
CA LEU A 114 11.16 4.69 21.57
C LEU A 114 9.96 4.14 20.78
N CYS A 115 9.68 4.71 19.60
CA CYS A 115 8.64 4.22 18.70
C CYS A 115 8.92 2.78 18.25
N ALA A 116 10.17 2.48 17.88
CA ALA A 116 10.60 1.13 17.50
C ALA A 116 10.47 0.14 18.66
N LYS A 117 10.86 0.52 19.89
CA LYS A 117 10.66 -0.31 21.09
C LYS A 117 9.19 -0.60 21.35
N PHE A 118 8.34 0.43 21.22
CA PHE A 118 6.89 0.27 21.39
C PHE A 118 6.30 -0.67 20.32
N ALA A 119 6.64 -0.46 19.05
CA ALA A 119 6.20 -1.31 17.95
C ALA A 119 6.70 -2.76 18.11
N LYS A 120 7.97 -2.95 18.48
CA LYS A 120 8.55 -4.28 18.77
C LYS A 120 7.85 -4.97 19.94
N LYS A 121 7.47 -4.24 20.99
CA LYS A 121 6.66 -4.80 22.08
C LYS A 121 5.28 -5.23 21.59
N LYS A 122 4.62 -4.42 20.76
CA LYS A 122 3.28 -4.72 20.21
C LYS A 122 3.28 -5.90 19.23
N THR A 123 4.41 -6.22 18.61
CA THR A 123 4.55 -7.34 17.68
C THR A 123 5.06 -8.63 18.33
N GLY A 124 5.10 -8.67 19.67
CA GLY A 124 5.62 -9.83 20.41
C GLY A 124 7.13 -10.04 20.20
N GLY A 125 7.88 -8.96 19.95
CA GLY A 125 9.33 -9.00 19.73
C GLY A 125 9.75 -9.24 18.29
N ARG A 126 8.82 -9.56 17.39
CA ARG A 126 9.11 -9.98 16.00
C ARG A 126 9.25 -8.83 15.00
N MET A 127 9.44 -7.61 15.45
CA MET A 127 9.77 -6.49 14.56
C MET A 127 11.27 -6.48 14.29
N HIS A 128 11.64 -6.35 13.01
CA HIS A 128 12.96 -5.96 12.56
C HIS A 128 13.00 -4.44 12.37
N PHE A 129 14.08 -3.81 12.84
CA PHE A 129 14.28 -2.39 12.68
C PHE A 129 15.77 -2.07 12.62
N ASP A 130 16.15 -1.36 11.57
CA ASP A 130 17.48 -0.81 11.34
C ASP A 130 17.33 0.67 10.92
N ILE A 131 18.07 1.56 11.58
CA ILE A 131 18.10 2.99 11.26
C ILE A 131 18.90 3.25 9.97
N GLY A 132 19.67 2.26 9.51
CA GLY A 132 20.54 2.35 8.35
C GLY A 132 21.92 2.88 8.70
N SER A 133 22.76 2.94 7.68
CA SER A 133 24.13 3.44 7.70
C SER A 133 24.52 3.92 6.29
N LYS A 134 25.76 4.39 6.12
CA LYS A 134 26.31 4.75 4.81
C LYS A 134 26.29 3.61 3.78
N THR A 135 26.30 2.36 4.23
CA THR A 135 26.41 1.17 3.36
C THR A 135 25.15 0.32 3.34
N GLN A 136 24.17 0.61 4.20
CA GLN A 136 22.92 -0.14 4.28
C GLN A 136 21.75 0.82 4.51
N PRO A 137 20.68 0.74 3.72
CA PRO A 137 19.55 1.63 3.89
C PRO A 137 18.82 1.35 5.21
N SER A 138 18.10 2.34 5.73
CA SER A 138 17.20 2.10 6.86
C SER A 138 16.13 1.08 6.49
N GLN A 139 15.76 0.20 7.41
CA GLN A 139 14.84 -0.90 7.14
C GLN A 139 13.92 -1.14 8.33
N VAL A 140 12.66 -1.43 8.04
CA VAL A 140 11.71 -1.96 9.02
C VAL A 140 11.04 -3.20 8.46
N GLY A 141 10.75 -4.18 9.31
CA GLY A 141 10.11 -5.42 8.91
C GLY A 141 9.19 -5.96 10.00
N PHE A 142 8.07 -6.55 9.57
CA PHE A 142 7.10 -7.22 10.43
C PHE A 142 6.62 -8.52 9.78
N PRO A 143 6.30 -9.57 10.54
CA PRO A 143 5.57 -10.71 10.00
C PRO A 143 4.25 -10.20 9.44
N LEU A 144 3.90 -10.61 8.21
CA LEU A 144 2.81 -10.01 7.43
C LEU A 144 1.50 -9.90 8.21
N LYS A 145 1.05 -11.01 8.82
CA LYS A 145 -0.20 -11.07 9.62
C LYS A 145 -0.14 -10.31 10.94
N THR A 146 0.99 -9.69 11.29
CA THR A 146 1.07 -8.80 12.47
C THR A 146 0.51 -7.42 12.16
N LEU A 147 0.59 -7.00 10.89
CA LEU A 147 0.12 -5.70 10.43
C LEU A 147 -1.15 -5.81 9.60
N PHE A 148 -1.25 -6.83 8.75
CA PHE A 148 -2.36 -6.99 7.82
C PHE A 148 -3.42 -7.94 8.38
N LEU A 149 -4.69 -7.57 8.22
CA LEU A 149 -5.77 -8.54 8.11
C LEU A 149 -5.55 -9.32 6.80
N VAL A 150 -5.60 -10.64 6.87
CA VAL A 150 -5.42 -11.51 5.69
C VAL A 150 -6.60 -12.45 5.58
N ILE A 151 -7.25 -12.42 4.42
CA ILE A 151 -8.37 -13.28 4.04
C ILE A 151 -7.87 -14.21 2.95
N THR A 152 -7.97 -15.51 3.16
CA THR A 152 -7.69 -16.52 2.14
C THR A 152 -8.99 -16.96 1.52
N THR A 153 -9.16 -16.73 0.22
CA THR A 153 -10.31 -17.19 -0.57
C THR A 153 -9.87 -18.41 -1.38
N PRO A 154 -10.41 -19.61 -1.12
CA PRO A 154 -10.13 -20.81 -1.89
C PRO A 154 -10.40 -20.65 -3.38
N GLU A 155 -9.79 -21.53 -4.18
CA GLU A 155 -10.07 -21.59 -5.61
C GLU A 155 -11.55 -21.90 -5.88
N GLY A 156 -12.16 -21.14 -6.79
CA GLY A 156 -13.58 -21.24 -7.14
C GLY A 156 -14.51 -20.38 -6.28
N GLU A 157 -14.03 -19.82 -5.17
CA GLU A 157 -14.79 -18.84 -4.38
C GLU A 157 -14.56 -17.40 -4.87
N THR A 158 -15.52 -16.52 -4.58
CA THR A 158 -15.43 -15.10 -4.95
C THR A 158 -14.69 -14.33 -3.86
N PRO A 159 -13.53 -13.72 -4.16
CA PRO A 159 -12.82 -12.94 -3.16
C PRO A 159 -13.57 -11.62 -2.88
N PRO A 160 -13.37 -11.00 -1.70
CA PRO A 160 -14.00 -9.71 -1.40
C PRO A 160 -13.63 -8.63 -2.41
N THR A 161 -14.53 -7.71 -2.73
CA THR A 161 -14.24 -6.63 -3.67
C THR A 161 -13.31 -5.58 -3.02
N LEU A 162 -12.18 -5.27 -3.65
CA LEU A 162 -11.31 -4.19 -3.19
C LEU A 162 -12.05 -2.83 -3.25
N GLY A 163 -11.89 -2.03 -2.21
CA GLY A 163 -12.57 -0.73 -2.05
C GLY A 163 -13.97 -0.83 -1.45
N ASP A 164 -14.50 -2.04 -1.24
CA ASP A 164 -15.80 -2.24 -0.61
C ASP A 164 -15.78 -1.76 0.86
N PRO A 165 -16.70 -0.86 1.28
CA PRO A 165 -16.82 -0.40 2.66
C PRO A 165 -17.03 -1.52 3.70
N GLU A 166 -17.52 -2.70 3.30
CA GLU A 166 -17.64 -3.85 4.19
C GLU A 166 -16.28 -4.39 4.65
N LEU A 167 -15.22 -4.22 3.84
CA LEU A 167 -13.86 -4.60 4.22
C LEU A 167 -13.36 -3.79 5.43
N ASP A 168 -13.78 -2.53 5.56
CA ASP A 168 -13.39 -1.64 6.66
C ASP A 168 -14.00 -2.09 8.00
N LYS A 169 -15.07 -2.88 7.97
CA LYS A 169 -15.75 -3.39 9.16
C LYS A 169 -15.10 -4.66 9.71
N LEU A 170 -14.21 -5.29 8.93
CA LEU A 170 -13.53 -6.51 9.34
C LEU A 170 -12.55 -6.21 10.46
N LYS A 171 -12.58 -7.06 11.49
CA LYS A 171 -11.71 -6.90 12.66
C LYS A 171 -10.43 -7.70 12.47
N TYR A 172 -9.31 -7.05 12.74
CA TYR A 172 -8.02 -7.72 12.84
C TYR A 172 -8.10 -8.83 13.91
N VAL A 173 -7.83 -10.06 13.49
CA VAL A 173 -7.93 -11.27 14.33
C VAL A 173 -6.68 -11.53 15.16
N GLY A 174 -5.69 -10.64 15.10
CA GLY A 174 -4.42 -10.83 15.78
C GLY A 174 -3.35 -11.49 14.90
N PRO A 175 -2.12 -11.58 15.41
CA PRO A 175 -1.03 -12.23 14.71
C PRO A 175 -1.34 -13.72 14.54
N GLY A 176 -0.76 -14.32 13.52
CA GLY A 176 -0.90 -15.75 13.30
C GLY A 176 -0.26 -16.20 12.00
N MET A 177 -0.55 -17.44 11.63
CA MET A 177 -0.01 -18.06 10.44
C MET A 177 -0.86 -17.74 9.20
N ILE A 178 -0.22 -17.79 8.04
CA ILE A 178 -0.84 -17.79 6.72
C ILE A 178 -0.28 -19.02 6.03
N ASP A 179 -1.12 -19.95 5.60
CA ASP A 179 -0.69 -21.04 4.73
C ASP A 179 -0.79 -20.54 3.29
N VAL A 180 0.36 -20.48 2.60
CA VAL A 180 0.47 -19.87 1.28
C VAL A 180 0.55 -20.96 0.22
N ASP A 181 -0.50 -21.05 -0.58
CA ASP A 181 -0.58 -21.85 -1.79
C ASP A 181 -0.68 -20.94 -3.03
N THR A 182 -0.65 -21.56 -4.21
CA THR A 182 -0.63 -20.86 -5.50
C THR A 182 -2.00 -20.81 -6.18
N THR A 183 -3.05 -21.33 -5.53
CA THR A 183 -4.41 -21.50 -6.07
C THR A 183 -5.39 -20.51 -5.43
N SER A 184 -5.23 -20.24 -4.14
CA SER A 184 -6.04 -19.33 -3.35
C SER A 184 -5.77 -17.86 -3.71
N THR A 185 -6.80 -17.04 -3.56
CA THR A 185 -6.69 -15.58 -3.65
C THR A 185 -6.58 -14.99 -2.24
N TYR A 186 -5.53 -14.22 -2.01
CA TYR A 186 -5.26 -13.58 -0.72
C TYR A 186 -5.67 -12.12 -0.79
N THR A 187 -6.51 -11.68 0.14
CA THR A 187 -6.84 -10.25 0.35
C THR A 187 -6.17 -9.79 1.63
N MET A 188 -5.23 -8.86 1.50
CA MET A 188 -4.43 -8.30 2.58
C MET A 188 -4.85 -6.84 2.78
N ILE A 189 -5.28 -6.50 3.98
CA ILE A 189 -5.75 -5.15 4.33
C ILE A 189 -4.94 -4.61 5.51
N TRP A 190 -4.35 -3.44 5.33
CA TRP A 190 -3.73 -2.68 6.40
C TRP A 190 -4.40 -1.32 6.51
N ASN A 191 -4.86 -0.99 7.71
CA ASN A 191 -5.46 0.29 8.04
C ASN A 191 -4.66 0.94 9.17
N THR A 192 -4.26 2.19 8.98
CA THR A 192 -3.62 2.99 10.03
C THR A 192 -4.23 4.41 10.10
N PRO A 193 -4.73 4.82 11.28
CA PRO A 193 -5.16 6.20 11.51
C PRO A 193 -3.99 7.14 11.81
N TYR A 194 -2.76 6.64 11.81
CA TYR A 194 -1.57 7.34 12.31
C TYR A 194 -0.77 8.06 11.22
N MET A 195 -1.21 8.05 9.97
CA MET A 195 -0.45 8.63 8.86
C MET A 195 -1.34 9.45 7.95
N ASP A 196 -0.93 10.70 7.71
CA ASP A 196 -1.49 11.60 6.70
C ASP A 196 -0.42 11.81 5.63
N LEU A 197 -0.56 11.11 4.51
CA LEU A 197 0.41 11.19 3.41
C LEU A 197 0.24 12.44 2.57
N CYS A 198 -0.95 13.05 2.55
CA CYS A 198 -1.21 14.30 1.82
C CYS A 198 -0.53 15.51 2.49
N ASN A 199 -0.51 15.55 3.82
CA ASN A 199 0.21 16.57 4.59
C ASN A 199 1.61 16.14 5.03
N TRP A 200 1.97 14.86 4.85
CA TRP A 200 3.24 14.29 5.25
C TRP A 200 3.46 14.31 6.79
N GLU A 201 2.45 13.88 7.55
CA GLU A 201 2.45 13.95 9.02
C GLU A 201 2.12 12.61 9.68
N LEU A 202 2.81 12.30 10.78
CA LEU A 202 2.43 11.26 11.72
C LEU A 202 1.34 11.81 12.65
N LEU A 203 0.15 11.21 12.58
CA LEU A 203 -1.00 11.56 13.38
C LEU A 203 -1.10 10.68 14.63
N LYS A 204 -1.66 11.22 15.72
CA LYS A 204 -2.21 10.45 16.86
C LYS A 204 -1.25 9.42 17.50
N VAL A 205 0.07 9.60 17.40
CA VAL A 205 1.02 8.72 18.09
C VAL A 205 0.96 9.00 19.61
N PRO A 206 0.74 7.98 20.46
CA PRO A 206 0.67 8.20 21.91
C PRO A 206 1.91 8.91 22.46
N ALA A 207 1.70 9.97 23.24
CA ALA A 207 2.75 10.80 23.84
C ALA A 207 3.67 11.56 22.84
N VAL A 208 3.31 11.60 21.56
CA VAL A 208 4.06 12.36 20.54
C VAL A 208 3.06 13.32 19.86
N SER A 209 3.38 14.61 19.86
CA SER A 209 2.60 15.60 19.09
C SER A 209 2.65 15.25 17.59
N PRO A 210 1.68 15.67 16.76
CA PRO A 210 1.76 15.48 15.32
C PRO A 210 3.15 15.86 14.81
N LEU A 211 3.81 14.90 14.17
CA LEU A 211 5.21 15.00 13.81
C LEU A 211 5.30 15.03 12.29
N PRO A 212 5.79 16.12 11.68
CA PRO A 212 6.05 16.14 10.24
C PRO A 212 7.03 15.02 9.92
N LEU A 213 6.71 14.17 8.96
CA LEU A 213 7.52 13.01 8.59
C LEU A 213 8.92 13.44 8.13
N GLU A 214 9.11 14.67 7.61
CA GLU A 214 10.43 15.23 7.30
C GLU A 214 11.33 15.37 8.53
N SER A 215 10.74 15.56 9.71
CA SER A 215 11.51 15.63 10.95
C SER A 215 12.24 14.32 11.23
N VAL A 216 11.73 13.21 10.68
CA VAL A 216 12.31 11.87 10.77
C VAL A 216 13.11 11.55 9.50
N MET A 217 12.49 11.70 8.33
CA MET A 217 13.06 11.27 7.05
C MET A 217 14.08 12.25 6.47
N GLY A 218 14.13 13.50 6.96
CA GLY A 218 14.97 14.55 6.39
C GLY A 218 14.62 14.79 4.92
N ASP A 219 15.65 14.78 4.07
CA ASP A 219 15.54 14.99 2.62
C ASP A 219 15.18 13.71 1.84
N ILE A 220 14.97 12.58 2.52
CA ILE A 220 14.58 11.34 1.87
C ILE A 220 13.15 11.50 1.32
N THR A 221 13.03 11.43 -0.01
CA THR A 221 11.74 11.53 -0.70
C THR A 221 11.24 10.20 -1.22
N LYS A 222 12.03 9.11 -1.12
CA LYS A 222 11.70 7.81 -1.70
C LYS A 222 11.76 6.69 -0.67
N ALA A 223 10.81 5.77 -0.78
CA ALA A 223 10.75 4.56 0.03
C ALA A 223 10.28 3.38 -0.82
N ARG A 224 10.71 2.18 -0.46
CA ARG A 224 10.13 0.93 -0.96
C ARG A 224 9.32 0.28 0.15
N VAL A 225 8.21 -0.34 -0.21
CA VAL A 225 7.42 -1.20 0.67
C VAL A 225 7.28 -2.53 -0.04
N PHE A 226 7.61 -3.61 0.66
CA PHE A 226 7.75 -4.91 0.03
C PHE A 226 7.21 -6.03 0.89
N VAL A 227 6.65 -7.05 0.25
CA VAL A 227 6.36 -8.35 0.86
C VAL A 227 7.42 -9.33 0.38
N TYR A 228 7.97 -10.13 1.29
CA TYR A 228 9.06 -11.05 0.99
C TYR A 228 8.99 -12.30 1.87
N ASP A 229 9.60 -13.36 1.35
CA ASP A 229 9.82 -14.61 2.06
C ASP A 229 11.22 -14.60 2.70
N LEU A 230 11.26 -14.48 4.02
CA LEU A 230 12.50 -14.45 4.78
C LEU A 230 13.30 -15.76 4.65
N GLY A 231 12.64 -16.90 4.40
CA GLY A 231 13.30 -18.18 4.16
C GLY A 231 14.12 -18.17 2.88
N LYS A 232 13.55 -17.61 1.80
CA LYS A 232 14.27 -17.41 0.52
C LYS A 232 15.40 -16.40 0.65
N ALA A 233 15.26 -15.43 1.56
CA ALA A 233 16.32 -14.50 1.94
C ALA A 233 17.37 -15.08 2.91
N GLY A 234 17.43 -16.41 3.09
CA GLY A 234 18.42 -17.06 3.94
C GLY A 234 18.24 -16.80 5.43
N GLY A 235 17.05 -16.40 5.88
CA GLY A 235 16.76 -16.04 7.28
C GLY A 235 17.22 -14.64 7.67
N SER A 236 17.67 -13.81 6.73
CA SER A 236 18.23 -12.48 7.00
C SER A 236 17.41 -11.37 6.34
N HIS A 237 17.04 -10.35 7.11
CA HIS A 237 16.39 -9.15 6.58
C HIS A 237 17.32 -8.31 5.69
N ALA A 238 18.64 -8.46 5.84
CA ALA A 238 19.62 -7.72 5.03
C ALA A 238 19.69 -8.20 3.56
N HIS A 239 19.01 -9.31 3.23
CA HIS A 239 18.96 -9.90 1.90
C HIS A 239 17.52 -10.07 1.42
N PHE A 240 16.60 -9.23 1.90
CA PHE A 240 15.17 -9.34 1.63
C PHE A 240 14.84 -9.40 0.14
N GLU A 241 15.67 -8.78 -0.71
CA GLU A 241 15.52 -8.77 -2.17
C GLU A 241 15.54 -10.18 -2.77
N GLN A 242 16.27 -11.12 -2.16
CA GLN A 242 16.34 -12.51 -2.60
C GLN A 242 15.03 -13.27 -2.35
N GLY A 243 14.19 -12.76 -1.44
CA GLY A 243 12.88 -13.31 -1.12
C GLY A 243 11.72 -12.46 -1.61
N LEU A 244 11.96 -11.45 -2.46
CA LEU A 244 10.95 -10.46 -2.83
C LEU A 244 9.75 -11.10 -3.55
N LEU A 245 8.55 -10.84 -3.05
CA LEU A 245 7.30 -11.33 -3.62
C LEU A 245 6.49 -10.17 -4.20
N LEU A 246 6.45 -9.04 -3.53
CA LEU A 246 5.75 -7.82 -3.94
C LEU A 246 6.64 -6.62 -3.62
N ASP A 247 6.68 -5.65 -4.52
CA ASP A 247 7.46 -4.44 -4.33
C ASP A 247 6.70 -3.21 -4.83
N THR A 248 6.54 -2.25 -3.95
CA THR A 248 5.93 -0.96 -4.23
C THR A 248 6.87 0.16 -3.88
N TYR A 249 6.73 1.25 -4.59
CA TYR A 249 7.57 2.42 -4.46
C TYR A 249 6.73 3.62 -4.13
N PHE A 250 7.13 4.28 -3.07
CA PHE A 250 6.63 5.57 -2.66
C PHE A 250 7.64 6.64 -3.07
N ARG A 251 7.16 7.74 -3.66
CA ARG A 251 7.92 8.97 -3.85
C ARG A 251 7.10 10.18 -3.41
N ARG A 252 7.72 11.07 -2.65
CA ARG A 252 7.19 12.40 -2.35
C ARG A 252 7.49 13.35 -3.51
N GLY A 253 6.48 14.11 -3.92
CA GLY A 253 6.61 15.16 -4.91
C GLY A 253 7.40 16.36 -4.43
N GLU A 254 7.93 17.11 -5.39
CA GLU A 254 8.56 18.40 -5.13
C GLU A 254 7.53 19.50 -4.87
N GLU A 255 7.96 20.63 -4.31
CA GLU A 255 7.07 21.76 -4.08
C GLU A 255 6.59 22.35 -5.41
N GLY A 256 5.26 22.47 -5.57
CA GLY A 256 4.65 22.89 -6.83
C GLY A 256 4.45 21.77 -7.85
N GLU A 257 4.94 20.56 -7.57
CA GLU A 257 4.64 19.39 -8.40
C GLU A 257 3.17 19.02 -8.23
N GLY A 258 2.42 19.00 -9.34
CA GLY A 258 1.00 18.61 -9.34
C GLY A 258 0.80 17.16 -8.91
N TRP A 259 -0.40 16.84 -8.46
CA TRP A 259 -0.78 15.44 -8.22
C TRP A 259 -0.65 14.65 -9.52
N PRO A 260 -0.25 13.37 -9.47
CA PRO A 260 -0.33 12.54 -10.66
C PRO A 260 -1.75 12.62 -11.19
N VAL A 261 -1.88 12.98 -12.46
CA VAL A 261 -3.16 12.89 -13.14
C VAL A 261 -3.48 11.40 -13.16
N PRO A 262 -4.68 10.99 -12.69
CA PRO A 262 -5.13 9.62 -12.85
C PRO A 262 -4.83 9.17 -14.26
N VAL A 263 -4.22 8.00 -14.42
CA VAL A 263 -4.19 7.36 -15.73
C VAL A 263 -5.63 6.94 -15.96
N SER A 264 -6.49 7.90 -16.31
CA SER A 264 -7.80 7.63 -16.86
C SER A 264 -7.54 6.62 -17.95
N ALA A 265 -8.06 5.41 -17.77
CA ALA A 265 -8.11 4.39 -18.80
C ALA A 265 -8.36 5.14 -20.10
N ASP A 266 -7.40 5.06 -21.01
CA ASP A 266 -7.50 5.69 -22.32
C ASP A 266 -8.87 5.27 -22.84
N THR A 267 -9.85 6.18 -22.86
CA THR A 267 -11.23 5.89 -23.27
C THR A 267 -11.29 5.81 -24.79
N GLY A 268 -10.27 5.21 -25.40
CA GLY A 268 -10.32 4.61 -26.73
C GLY A 268 -11.20 3.37 -26.63
N GLY A 269 -12.50 3.58 -26.83
CA GLY A 269 -13.60 2.67 -26.53
C GLY A 269 -13.44 1.20 -26.89
N GLU A 270 -13.74 0.36 -25.91
CA GLU A 270 -14.77 -0.66 -26.09
C GLU A 270 -15.84 -0.40 -25.03
N GLN A 271 -17.02 0.08 -25.45
CA GLN A 271 -18.19 0.18 -24.59
C GLN A 271 -18.50 -1.21 -24.04
N THR A 272 -18.69 -1.33 -22.73
CA THR A 272 -19.16 -2.60 -22.18
C THR A 272 -20.60 -2.82 -22.66
N PRO A 273 -21.07 -4.08 -22.80
CA PRO A 273 -22.46 -4.36 -23.20
C PRO A 273 -23.54 -3.71 -22.32
N LEU A 274 -23.18 -3.24 -21.11
CA LEU A 274 -24.08 -2.45 -20.26
C LEU A 274 -24.25 -1.01 -20.74
N ASP A 275 -23.20 -0.40 -21.28
CA ASP A 275 -23.23 1.00 -21.74
C ASP A 275 -24.11 1.13 -23.00
N ALA A 276 -24.08 0.12 -23.88
CA ALA A 276 -24.91 0.04 -25.09
C ALA A 276 -26.42 -0.08 -24.81
N LEU A 277 -26.83 -0.50 -23.61
CA LEU A 277 -28.25 -0.62 -23.24
C LEU A 277 -28.83 0.69 -22.70
N SER A 278 -27.98 1.64 -22.31
CA SER A 278 -28.41 2.93 -21.78
C SER A 278 -28.78 3.96 -22.86
N ASP A 279 -28.31 3.75 -24.09
CA ASP A 279 -28.56 4.66 -25.23
C ASP A 279 -29.79 4.29 -26.09
N VAL A 280 -30.50 3.19 -25.81
CA VAL A 280 -31.68 2.76 -26.60
C VAL A 280 -33.00 3.37 -26.08
N GLY A 281 -32.92 4.42 -25.26
CA GLY A 281 -34.04 4.86 -24.43
C GLY A 281 -34.59 6.26 -24.66
N SER A 282 -34.21 6.99 -25.73
CA SER A 282 -34.75 8.33 -25.94
C SER A 282 -34.59 8.86 -27.36
N GLU A 283 -35.30 8.31 -28.35
CA GLU A 283 -35.60 9.01 -29.61
C GLU A 283 -36.66 8.23 -30.39
N ASP A 284 -37.94 8.50 -30.09
CA ASP A 284 -39.04 8.41 -31.07
C ASP A 284 -40.33 9.00 -30.44
N ALA A 285 -40.44 10.33 -30.48
CA ALA A 285 -41.71 11.03 -30.28
C ALA A 285 -41.69 12.42 -30.94
N CYS A 286 -41.54 12.44 -32.27
CA CYS A 286 -42.09 13.42 -33.20
C CYS A 286 -42.34 12.60 -34.47
N ASP A 287 -43.54 12.51 -35.05
CA ASP A 287 -44.36 13.62 -35.49
C ASP A 287 -45.66 13.07 -36.12
N GLN A 288 -46.65 13.95 -36.28
CA GLN A 288 -47.74 13.98 -37.26
C GLN A 288 -49.13 13.41 -36.93
N GLY A 289 -50.09 14.33 -37.04
CA GLY A 289 -51.52 14.04 -37.16
C GLY A 289 -52.37 15.31 -37.14
N SER A 290 -52.17 16.21 -38.10
CA SER A 290 -53.13 17.27 -38.43
C SER A 290 -54.32 16.69 -39.20
N GLU A 291 -55.54 16.95 -38.72
CA GLU A 291 -56.74 17.35 -39.48
C GLU A 291 -57.75 18.02 -38.55
#